data_AF-A0A242CFF2-F1
#
_entry.id   AF-A0A242CFF2-F1
#
_cell.length_a   1.000
_cell.length_b   1.000
_cell.length_c   1.000
_cell.angle_alpha   90.00
_cell.angle_beta   90.00
_cell.angle_gamma   90.00
#
_symmetry.space_group_name_H-M   'P 1'
#
loop_
_entity.id
_entity.type
_entity.pdbx_description
1 polymer ?
#
loop_
_entity_poly.entity_id
_entity_poly.type
_entity_poly.pdbx_seq_one_letter_code
_entity_poly.pdbx_strand_id
1 'polypeptide(L)'
;MLDVQRLKVQHVLFEYIQCNDDVYIFNTKNERMIKTTSEMIDYLETYELDNNQNDSAIDKFIFGAGKRKILEFKLKGFSIPKEFFSTFLNFMSSRYTLMLCKLFTLIGVILLPVFLQKGFNSYTVETTEFNGLMLFGLYVSQIVITMLHELGHYYYYQKYITSNQFRFGFLLRYFFLFMFYTNVNFMDHLSKRKQIKIMIAGVQTQLIISGILCTVMLFKTSDFLLMLFFLNLLNIFINLVPVVKTDGYWIINLLIGSEDYMLAFKHWVRRENKSIKGSEFLLAIFNVGVIICILVNGLTKIIQIFF
;
A
#
# COMPACT_ATOMS: atom_id res chain seq x y z
N MET A 1 -14.45 -14.12 -10.22
CA MET A 1 -13.37 -14.04 -9.21
C MET A 1 -12.14 -14.55 -9.91
N LEU A 2 -10.99 -13.87 -9.82
CA LEU A 2 -9.77 -14.39 -10.44
C LEU A 2 -9.11 -15.34 -9.44
N ASP A 3 -8.78 -16.55 -9.88
CA ASP A 3 -8.13 -17.55 -9.03
C ASP A 3 -6.63 -17.58 -9.32
N VAL A 4 -5.81 -17.45 -8.28
CA VAL A 4 -4.35 -17.43 -8.43
C VAL A 4 -3.82 -18.85 -8.34
N GLN A 5 -3.32 -19.34 -9.47
CA GLN A 5 -2.65 -20.63 -9.56
C GLN A 5 -1.18 -20.48 -9.19
N ARG A 6 -0.56 -21.61 -8.84
CA ARG A 6 0.83 -21.65 -8.39
C ARG A 6 1.62 -22.65 -9.20
N LEU A 7 2.81 -22.23 -9.59
CA LEU A 7 3.79 -23.07 -10.23
C LEU A 7 5.08 -23.00 -9.43
N LYS A 8 5.62 -24.15 -9.04
CA LYS A 8 6.92 -24.21 -8.36
C LYS A 8 7.95 -24.71 -9.35
N VAL A 9 8.88 -23.83 -9.73
CA VAL A 9 10.02 -24.20 -10.57
C VAL A 9 11.24 -24.22 -9.67
N GLN A 10 11.80 -25.40 -9.44
CA GLN A 10 12.95 -25.59 -8.54
C GLN A 10 12.66 -25.06 -7.12
N HIS A 11 13.36 -24.01 -6.70
CA HIS A 11 13.20 -23.34 -5.41
C HIS A 11 12.42 -22.02 -5.49
N VAL A 12 11.90 -21.66 -6.67
CA VAL A 12 11.16 -20.41 -6.89
C VAL A 12 9.67 -20.71 -7.03
N LEU A 13 8.86 -20.01 -6.26
CA LEU A 13 7.41 -20.05 -6.39
C LEU A 13 6.97 -18.96 -7.37
N PHE A 14 6.16 -19.35 -8.35
CA PHE A 14 5.44 -18.47 -9.25
C PHE A 14 3.95 -18.50 -8.92
N GLU A 15 3.32 -17.35 -9.10
CA GLU A 15 1.86 -17.21 -9.06
C GLU A 15 1.41 -16.72 -10.42
N TYR A 16 0.33 -17.27 -10.95
CA TYR A 16 -0.19 -16.81 -12.23
C TYR A 16 -1.71 -16.80 -12.27
N ILE A 17 -2.23 -15.98 -13.18
CA ILE A 17 -3.64 -15.95 -13.54
C ILE A 17 -3.76 -16.10 -15.05
N GLN A 18 -4.83 -16.78 -15.49
CA GLN A 18 -5.17 -16.91 -16.90
C GLN A 18 -6.35 -15.98 -17.22
N CYS A 19 -6.14 -15.08 -18.17
CA CYS A 19 -7.14 -14.14 -18.66
C CYS A 19 -7.28 -14.34 -20.17
N ASN A 20 -8.27 -15.13 -20.60
CA ASN A 20 -8.47 -15.53 -21.99
C ASN A 20 -7.22 -16.27 -22.53
N ASP A 21 -6.60 -15.75 -23.60
CA ASP A 21 -5.40 -16.32 -24.24
C ASP A 21 -4.09 -15.87 -23.57
N ASP A 22 -4.16 -14.90 -22.64
CA ASP A 22 -3.00 -14.32 -21.97
C ASP A 22 -2.83 -14.88 -20.54
N VAL A 23 -1.61 -15.27 -20.21
CA VAL A 23 -1.18 -15.68 -18.88
C VAL A 23 -0.31 -14.60 -18.26
N TYR A 24 -0.60 -14.25 -17.01
CA TYR A 24 0.21 -13.29 -16.25
C TYR A 24 0.94 -14.01 -15.13
N ILE A 25 2.27 -14.10 -15.23
CA ILE A 25 3.12 -14.81 -14.28
C ILE A 25 3.86 -13.81 -13.39
N PHE A 26 3.69 -13.96 -12.08
CA PHE A 26 4.36 -13.22 -11.03
C PHE A 26 5.43 -14.08 -10.35
N ASN A 27 6.68 -13.63 -10.38
CA ASN A 27 7.78 -14.25 -9.66
C ASN A 27 7.84 -13.70 -8.23
N THR A 28 7.67 -14.59 -7.26
CA THR A 28 7.59 -14.22 -5.83
C THR A 28 8.94 -13.88 -5.22
N LYS A 29 10.06 -14.30 -5.83
CA LYS A 29 11.44 -14.06 -5.37
C LYS A 29 11.95 -12.67 -5.76
N ASN A 30 11.63 -12.20 -6.96
CA ASN A 30 12.14 -10.92 -7.48
C ASN A 30 11.06 -9.87 -7.76
N GLU A 31 9.80 -10.19 -7.46
CA GLU A 31 8.61 -9.34 -7.58
C GLU A 31 8.39 -8.77 -8.99
N ARG A 32 8.72 -9.57 -10.01
CA ARG A 32 8.49 -9.22 -11.42
C ARG A 32 7.25 -9.94 -11.94
N MET A 33 6.51 -9.25 -12.80
CA MET A 33 5.40 -9.81 -13.55
C MET A 33 5.73 -9.79 -15.04
N ILE A 34 5.36 -10.87 -15.74
CA ILE A 34 5.41 -10.96 -17.19
C ILE A 34 4.04 -11.37 -17.75
N LYS A 35 3.74 -10.89 -18.95
CA LYS A 35 2.62 -11.33 -19.76
C LYS A 35 3.14 -12.38 -20.75
N THR A 36 2.50 -13.54 -20.84
CA THR A 36 2.93 -14.66 -21.67
C THR A 36 1.73 -15.51 -22.13
N THR A 37 1.97 -16.61 -22.81
CA THR A 37 0.97 -17.58 -23.29
C THR A 37 0.98 -18.84 -22.42
N SER A 38 -0.04 -19.69 -22.57
CA SER A 38 -0.12 -20.97 -21.84
C SER A 38 1.08 -21.88 -22.09
N GLU A 39 1.66 -21.84 -23.29
CA GLU A 39 2.87 -22.62 -23.64
C GLU A 39 4.07 -22.34 -22.72
N MET A 40 4.16 -21.13 -22.18
CA MET A 40 5.22 -20.76 -21.25
C MET A 40 5.02 -21.38 -19.87
N ILE A 41 3.79 -21.69 -19.47
CA ILE A 41 3.54 -22.47 -18.23
C ILE A 41 4.10 -23.88 -18.42
N ASP A 42 3.78 -24.53 -19.54
CA ASP A 42 4.24 -25.88 -19.85
C ASP A 42 5.78 -25.94 -19.93
N TYR A 43 6.40 -24.92 -20.51
CA TYR A 43 7.85 -24.77 -20.53
C TYR A 43 8.43 -24.60 -19.10
N LEU A 44 7.80 -23.79 -18.25
CA LEU A 44 8.26 -23.60 -16.87
C LEU A 44 8.07 -24.85 -16.00
N GLU A 45 7.05 -25.66 -16.26
CA GLU A 45 6.85 -26.96 -15.59
C GLU A 45 7.96 -27.96 -15.91
N THR A 46 8.46 -27.93 -17.15
CA THR A 46 9.52 -28.81 -17.65
C THR A 46 10.93 -28.20 -17.56
N TYR A 47 11.05 -27.02 -16.93
CA TYR A 47 12.29 -26.26 -16.89
C TYR A 47 13.37 -26.92 -16.01
N GLU A 48 14.52 -27.21 -16.62
CA GLU A 48 15.71 -27.76 -15.98
C GLU A 48 16.87 -26.76 -16.01
N LEU A 49 17.53 -26.57 -14.86
CA LEU A 49 18.59 -25.56 -14.65
C LEU A 49 19.83 -25.76 -15.54
N ASP A 50 20.17 -27.01 -15.86
CA ASP A 50 21.43 -27.36 -16.55
C ASP A 50 21.25 -27.56 -18.07
N ASN A 51 20.10 -27.18 -18.63
CA ASN A 51 19.85 -27.30 -20.06
C ASN A 51 20.45 -26.11 -20.84
N ASN A 52 21.46 -26.38 -21.67
CA ASN A 52 22.15 -25.38 -22.50
C ASN A 52 21.26 -24.71 -23.58
N GLN A 53 20.00 -25.15 -23.75
CA GLN A 53 19.03 -24.52 -24.65
C GLN A 53 18.17 -23.45 -23.98
N ASN A 54 18.30 -23.23 -22.67
CA ASN A 54 17.49 -22.23 -21.98
C ASN A 54 17.88 -20.80 -22.40
N ASP A 55 16.87 -19.97 -22.61
CA ASP A 55 17.10 -18.55 -22.89
C ASP A 55 17.57 -17.84 -21.60
N SER A 56 18.72 -17.18 -21.70
CA SER A 56 19.29 -16.30 -20.67
C SER A 56 18.29 -15.27 -20.10
N ALA A 57 17.29 -14.84 -20.89
CA ALA A 57 16.24 -13.94 -20.45
C ALA A 57 15.31 -14.60 -19.43
N ILE A 58 14.99 -15.88 -19.62
CA ILE A 58 14.15 -16.68 -18.72
C ILE A 58 14.91 -16.96 -17.42
N ASP A 59 16.19 -17.33 -17.51
CA ASP A 59 17.04 -17.51 -16.33
C ASP A 59 17.12 -16.25 -15.48
N LYS A 60 17.26 -15.09 -16.15
CA LYS A 60 17.25 -13.78 -15.50
C LYS A 60 15.88 -13.41 -14.93
N PHE A 61 14.79 -13.91 -15.49
CA PHE A 61 13.45 -13.76 -14.94
C PHE A 61 13.24 -14.67 -13.72
N ILE A 62 13.72 -15.91 -13.74
CA ILE A 62 13.55 -16.89 -12.65
C ILE A 62 14.49 -16.56 -11.47
N PHE A 63 15.79 -16.42 -11.73
CA PHE A 63 16.84 -16.33 -10.71
C PHE A 63 17.44 -14.93 -10.54
N GLY A 64 17.20 -14.02 -11.48
CA GLY A 64 17.77 -12.67 -11.43
C GLY A 64 17.30 -11.85 -10.22
N ALA A 65 18.21 -11.04 -9.67
CA ALA A 65 17.93 -10.16 -8.54
C ALA A 65 16.85 -9.11 -8.85
N GLY A 66 16.02 -8.78 -7.87
CA GLY A 66 15.02 -7.70 -7.97
C GLY A 66 15.67 -6.35 -8.32
N LYS A 67 14.93 -5.47 -9.02
CA LYS A 67 15.41 -4.12 -9.33
C LYS A 67 15.50 -3.30 -8.03
N ARG A 68 16.73 -2.99 -7.58
CA ARG A 68 16.94 -2.11 -6.42
C ARG A 68 16.58 -0.68 -6.78
N LYS A 69 15.74 -0.03 -5.97
CA LYS A 69 15.41 1.39 -6.10
C LYS A 69 16.14 2.14 -5.00
N ILE A 70 16.98 3.12 -5.38
CA ILE A 70 17.83 3.87 -4.44
C ILE A 70 17.01 4.61 -3.37
N LEU A 71 15.79 5.02 -3.72
CA LEU A 71 14.90 5.78 -2.83
C LEU A 71 13.91 4.90 -2.06
N GLU A 72 13.93 3.58 -2.27
CA GLU A 72 13.00 2.63 -1.65
C GLU A 72 13.74 1.40 -1.15
N PHE A 73 14.03 1.37 0.14
CA PHE A 73 14.67 0.24 0.80
C PHE A 73 13.59 -0.68 1.35
N LYS A 74 13.37 -1.81 0.68
CA LYS A 74 12.55 -2.90 1.24
C LYS A 74 13.38 -3.60 2.32
N LEU A 75 12.92 -3.52 3.56
CA LEU A 75 13.64 -4.06 4.73
C LEU A 75 13.42 -5.56 4.84
N LYS A 76 12.16 -6.00 4.94
CA LYS A 76 11.79 -7.40 5.03
C LYS A 76 10.36 -7.61 4.56
N GLY A 77 10.17 -8.58 3.67
CA GLY A 77 8.87 -9.10 3.28
C GLY A 77 8.55 -10.38 4.06
N PHE A 78 7.29 -10.52 4.45
CA PHE A 78 6.73 -11.70 5.08
C PHE A 78 5.62 -12.26 4.18
N SER A 79 5.53 -13.58 4.13
CA SER A 79 4.45 -14.30 3.46
C SER A 79 3.76 -15.16 4.50
N ILE A 80 2.48 -14.90 4.75
CA ILE A 80 1.68 -15.65 5.71
C ILE A 80 0.60 -16.43 4.96
N PRO A 81 0.38 -17.71 5.29
CA PRO A 81 -0.68 -18.50 4.68
C PRO A 81 -2.08 -17.91 4.93
N LYS A 82 -2.98 -18.06 3.95
CA LYS A 82 -4.35 -17.54 4.04
C LYS A 82 -5.10 -18.13 5.23
N GLU A 83 -4.79 -19.36 5.62
CA GLU A 83 -5.40 -20.08 6.74
C GLU A 83 -5.33 -19.26 8.03
N PHE A 84 -4.20 -18.59 8.28
CA PHE A 84 -4.01 -17.73 9.44
C PHE A 84 -5.02 -16.56 9.49
N PHE A 85 -5.36 -16.00 8.33
CA PHE A 85 -6.32 -14.90 8.21
C PHE A 85 -7.73 -15.35 7.90
N SER A 86 -7.97 -16.63 7.60
CA SER A 86 -9.26 -17.13 7.13
C SER A 86 -10.39 -16.84 8.13
N THR A 87 -10.16 -17.09 9.42
CA THR A 87 -11.10 -16.76 10.50
C THR A 87 -11.37 -15.26 10.58
N PHE A 88 -10.33 -14.42 10.47
CA PHE A 88 -10.47 -12.97 10.46
C PHE A 88 -11.26 -12.48 9.24
N LEU A 89 -10.96 -12.99 8.04
CA LEU A 89 -11.67 -12.65 6.80
C LEU A 89 -13.15 -13.05 6.88
N ASN A 90 -13.45 -14.22 7.45
CA ASN A 90 -14.81 -14.70 7.67
C ASN A 90 -15.56 -13.86 8.71
N PHE A 91 -14.90 -13.49 9.80
CA PHE A 91 -15.45 -12.58 10.80
C PHE A 91 -15.79 -11.21 10.19
N MET A 92 -14.85 -10.65 9.41
CA MET A 92 -15.02 -9.37 8.71
C MET A 92 -16.02 -9.43 7.56
N SER A 93 -16.31 -10.61 7.00
CA SER A 93 -17.34 -10.78 5.96
C SER A 93 -18.75 -10.98 6.53
N SER A 94 -18.87 -11.22 7.84
CA SER A 94 -20.18 -11.37 8.48
C SER A 94 -21.02 -10.11 8.36
N ARG A 95 -22.34 -10.28 8.20
CA ARG A 95 -23.30 -9.18 8.04
C ARG A 95 -23.26 -8.22 9.23
N TYR A 96 -23.15 -8.75 10.44
CA TYR A 96 -23.10 -7.96 11.67
C TYR A 96 -21.83 -7.12 11.75
N THR A 97 -20.67 -7.71 11.46
CA THR A 97 -19.39 -6.96 11.45
C THR A 97 -19.39 -5.86 10.39
N LEU A 98 -19.94 -6.13 9.19
CA LEU A 98 -20.07 -5.11 8.16
C LEU A 98 -21.02 -3.97 8.56
N MET A 99 -22.12 -4.27 9.24
CA MET A 99 -23.02 -3.24 9.79
C MET A 99 -22.33 -2.40 10.87
N LEU A 100 -21.58 -3.04 11.78
CA LEU A 100 -20.79 -2.35 12.80
C LEU A 100 -19.71 -1.46 12.19
N CYS A 101 -18.99 -1.93 11.18
CA CYS A 101 -17.99 -1.13 10.48
C CYS A 101 -18.61 0.14 9.89
N LYS A 102 -19.75 0.01 9.18
CA LYS A 102 -20.48 1.16 8.64
C LYS A 102 -20.96 2.13 9.73
N LEU A 103 -21.45 1.59 10.84
CA LEU A 103 -21.87 2.38 11.99
C LEU A 103 -20.70 3.18 12.56
N PHE A 104 -19.55 2.55 12.81
CA PHE A 104 -18.36 3.26 13.30
C PHE A 104 -17.85 4.30 12.31
N THR A 105 -17.83 4.00 11.00
CA THR A 105 -17.50 5.01 9.98
C THR A 105 -18.45 6.21 10.06
N LEU A 106 -19.76 5.97 10.19
CA LEU A 106 -20.75 7.04 10.31
C LEU A 106 -20.55 7.87 11.57
N ILE A 107 -20.36 7.22 12.72
CA ILE A 107 -20.06 7.88 14.00
C ILE A 107 -18.79 8.73 13.88
N GLY A 108 -17.73 8.17 13.28
CA GLY A 108 -16.48 8.86 13.05
C GLY A 108 -16.66 10.14 12.24
N VAL A 109 -17.40 10.08 11.12
CA VAL A 109 -17.67 11.25 10.27
C VAL A 109 -18.51 12.30 11.00
N ILE A 110 -19.56 11.89 11.72
CA ILE A 110 -20.44 12.81 12.45
C ILE A 110 -19.69 13.51 13.59
N LEU A 111 -18.86 12.78 14.34
CA LEU A 111 -18.13 13.30 15.50
C LEU A 111 -16.80 13.97 15.13
N LEU A 112 -16.36 13.88 13.87
CA LEU A 112 -15.10 14.45 13.41
C LEU A 112 -14.96 15.94 13.76
N PRO A 113 -15.94 16.82 13.50
CA PRO A 113 -15.78 18.25 13.81
C PRO A 113 -15.59 18.52 15.31
N VAL A 114 -16.23 17.72 16.17
CA VAL A 114 -16.18 17.87 17.64
C VAL A 114 -14.79 17.56 18.18
N PHE A 115 -14.16 16.49 17.67
CA PHE A 115 -12.85 16.04 18.15
C PHE A 115 -11.68 16.62 17.35
N LEU A 116 -11.90 17.14 16.14
CA LEU A 116 -10.85 17.72 15.31
C LEU A 116 -10.18 18.92 16.00
N GLN A 117 -10.98 19.87 16.49
CA GLN A 117 -10.45 21.05 17.17
C GLN A 117 -9.70 20.66 18.47
N LYS A 118 -10.25 19.73 19.24
CA LYS A 118 -9.61 19.22 20.47
C LYS A 118 -8.29 18.49 20.18
N GLY A 119 -8.28 17.66 19.15
CA GLY A 119 -7.09 16.93 18.70
C GLY A 119 -6.00 17.86 18.20
N PHE A 120 -6.35 18.90 17.45
CA PHE A 120 -5.40 19.92 16.99
C PHE A 120 -4.77 20.67 18.16
N ASN A 121 -5.57 21.12 19.12
CA ASN A 121 -5.07 21.82 20.30
C ASN A 121 -4.12 20.93 21.13
N SER A 122 -4.51 19.68 21.36
CA SER A 122 -3.68 18.69 22.06
C SER A 122 -2.36 18.47 21.33
N TYR A 123 -2.37 18.32 20.00
CA TYR A 123 -1.15 18.23 19.20
C TYR A 123 -0.25 19.47 19.35
N THR A 124 -0.79 20.69 19.32
CA THR A 124 0.05 21.89 19.44
C THR A 124 0.62 22.10 20.84
N VAL A 125 -0.14 21.79 21.89
CA VAL A 125 0.28 22.01 23.29
C VAL A 125 1.24 20.93 23.77
N GLU A 126 0.97 19.66 23.48
CA GLU A 126 1.83 18.53 23.92
C GLU A 126 3.18 18.49 23.20
N THR A 127 3.30 19.13 22.03
CA THR A 127 4.58 19.19 21.32
C THR A 127 5.67 19.99 22.05
N THR A 128 5.33 20.71 23.13
CA THR A 128 6.30 21.46 23.92
C THR A 128 6.83 20.69 25.14
N GLU A 129 6.14 19.64 25.62
CA GLU A 129 6.51 18.89 26.83
C GLU A 129 6.30 17.37 26.63
N PHE A 130 7.19 16.70 25.90
CA PHE A 130 7.00 15.28 25.58
C PHE A 130 7.27 14.33 26.76
N ASN A 131 6.23 13.60 27.18
CA ASN A 131 6.40 12.36 27.93
C ASN A 131 6.81 11.21 26.99
N GLY A 132 8.02 10.67 27.17
CA GLY A 132 8.56 9.59 26.33
C GLY A 132 7.67 8.33 26.26
N LEU A 133 6.97 7.99 27.34
CA LEU A 133 6.04 6.86 27.37
C LEU A 133 4.84 7.09 26.44
N MET A 134 4.29 8.31 26.45
CA MET A 134 3.17 8.69 25.59
C MET A 134 3.58 8.65 24.12
N LEU A 135 4.75 9.18 23.78
CA LEU A 135 5.28 9.16 22.42
C LEU A 135 5.51 7.73 21.92
N PHE A 136 6.09 6.87 22.76
CA PHE A 136 6.26 5.44 22.45
C PHE A 136 4.91 4.76 22.21
N GLY A 137 3.93 4.99 23.08
CA GLY A 137 2.57 4.47 22.92
C GLY A 137 1.90 4.94 21.64
N LEU A 138 2.03 6.22 21.28
CA LEU A 138 1.49 6.78 20.04
C LEU A 138 2.14 6.14 18.82
N TYR A 139 3.45 5.96 18.84
CA TYR A 139 4.19 5.33 17.74
C TYR A 139 3.76 3.87 17.52
N VAL A 140 3.69 3.07 18.60
CA VAL A 140 3.21 1.68 18.53
C VAL A 140 1.76 1.63 18.03
N SER A 141 0.90 2.53 18.51
CA SER A 141 -0.50 2.59 18.07
C SER A 141 -0.62 2.93 16.58
N GLN A 142 0.17 3.89 16.08
CA GLN A 142 0.21 4.25 14.66
C GLN A 142 0.72 3.11 13.78
N ILE A 143 1.69 2.34 14.25
CA ILE A 143 2.12 1.10 13.58
C ILE A 143 0.94 0.13 13.44
N VAL A 144 0.22 -0.13 14.53
CA VAL A 144 -0.95 -1.03 14.52
C VAL A 144 -2.02 -0.53 13.56
N ILE A 145 -2.34 0.77 13.58
CA ILE A 145 -3.30 1.39 12.66
C ILE A 145 -2.87 1.21 11.21
N THR A 146 -1.59 1.39 10.91
CA THR A 146 -1.05 1.24 9.54
C THR A 146 -1.08 -0.23 9.10
N MET A 147 -0.82 -1.18 10.00
CA MET A 147 -1.00 -2.61 9.70
C MET A 147 -2.46 -2.95 9.41
N LEU A 148 -3.41 -2.38 10.16
CA LEU A 148 -4.84 -2.56 9.91
C LEU A 148 -5.27 -1.94 8.58
N HIS A 149 -4.73 -0.77 8.21
CA HIS A 149 -4.94 -0.13 6.91
C HIS A 149 -4.54 -1.09 5.76
N GLU A 150 -3.34 -1.66 5.84
CA GLU A 150 -2.84 -2.64 4.87
C GLU A 150 -3.67 -3.93 4.79
N LEU A 151 -4.11 -4.43 5.96
CA LEU A 151 -5.06 -5.55 6.03
C LEU A 151 -6.41 -5.21 5.38
N GLY A 152 -6.83 -3.95 5.42
CA GLY A 152 -8.01 -3.45 4.72
C GLY A 152 -7.93 -3.66 3.20
N HIS A 153 -6.80 -3.27 2.58
CA HIS A 153 -6.54 -3.55 1.16
C HIS A 153 -6.61 -5.03 0.85
N TYR A 154 -5.95 -5.86 1.67
CA TYR A 154 -5.94 -7.30 1.48
C TYR A 154 -7.33 -7.93 1.60
N TYR A 155 -8.13 -7.50 2.58
CA TYR A 155 -9.48 -8.00 2.78
C TYR A 155 -10.36 -7.75 1.53
N TYR A 156 -10.29 -6.56 0.94
CA TYR A 156 -11.04 -6.27 -0.29
C TYR A 156 -10.43 -6.93 -1.52
N TYR A 157 -9.10 -7.05 -1.57
CA TYR A 157 -8.41 -7.81 -2.62
C TYR A 157 -8.91 -9.26 -2.67
N GLN A 158 -9.02 -9.93 -1.51
CA GLN A 158 -9.52 -11.31 -1.39
C GLN A 158 -10.97 -11.50 -1.84
N LYS A 159 -11.79 -10.43 -1.92
CA LYS A 159 -13.15 -10.51 -2.48
C LYS A 159 -13.17 -10.62 -4.01
N TYR A 160 -12.08 -10.23 -4.67
CA TYR A 160 -12.00 -10.18 -6.13
C TYR A 160 -10.99 -11.18 -6.68
N ILE A 161 -9.91 -11.42 -5.95
CA ILE A 161 -8.80 -12.29 -6.33
C ILE A 161 -8.54 -13.27 -5.18
N THR A 162 -8.67 -14.56 -5.47
CA THR A 162 -8.36 -15.62 -4.50
C THR A 162 -6.85 -15.84 -4.49
N SER A 163 -6.17 -15.37 -3.45
CA SER A 163 -4.76 -15.70 -3.20
C SER A 163 -4.62 -16.52 -1.93
N ASN A 164 -3.73 -17.51 -1.96
CA ASN A 164 -3.46 -18.36 -0.80
C ASN A 164 -2.31 -17.83 0.08
N GLN A 165 -1.74 -16.66 -0.22
CA GLN A 165 -0.76 -15.98 0.64
C GLN A 165 -1.13 -14.51 0.85
N PHE A 166 -0.97 -14.04 2.09
CA PHE A 166 -0.85 -12.63 2.39
C PHE A 166 0.63 -12.25 2.38
N ARG A 167 1.02 -11.36 1.47
CA ARG A 167 2.38 -10.82 1.40
C ARG A 167 2.39 -9.37 1.83
N PHE A 168 3.13 -9.09 2.88
CA PHE A 168 3.32 -7.74 3.40
C PHE A 168 4.76 -7.52 3.81
N GLY A 169 5.15 -6.28 4.04
CA GLY A 169 6.48 -5.99 4.53
C GLY A 169 6.64 -4.55 4.96
N PHE A 170 7.88 -4.25 5.30
CA PHE A 170 8.32 -2.92 5.68
C PHE A 170 9.17 -2.31 4.59
N LEU A 171 8.91 -1.04 4.29
CA LEU A 171 9.73 -0.25 3.37
C LEU A 171 10.11 1.08 4.01
N LEU A 172 11.33 1.50 3.75
CA LEU A 172 11.82 2.84 4.07
C LEU A 172 11.96 3.61 2.77
N ARG A 173 11.15 4.67 2.60
CA ARG A 173 11.17 5.54 1.42
C ARG A 173 11.81 6.88 1.76
N TYR A 174 12.58 7.42 0.82
CA TYR A 174 13.29 8.70 0.97
C TYR A 174 14.11 8.80 2.27
N PHE A 175 14.65 7.68 2.75
CA PHE A 175 15.43 7.55 3.99
C PHE A 175 14.70 7.87 5.32
N PHE A 176 13.53 8.51 5.29
CA PHE A 176 12.83 8.99 6.50
C PHE A 176 11.43 8.42 6.68
N LEU A 177 10.79 7.93 5.61
CA LEU A 177 9.40 7.48 5.66
C LEU A 177 9.33 5.97 5.82
N PHE A 178 9.06 5.53 7.04
CA PHE A 178 8.76 4.13 7.35
C PHE A 178 7.32 3.82 6.98
N MET A 179 7.12 2.82 6.12
CA MET A 179 5.81 2.42 5.63
C MET A 179 5.67 0.91 5.66
N PHE A 180 4.43 0.46 5.85
CA PHE A 180 4.04 -0.91 5.54
C PHE A 180 3.58 -0.99 4.09
N TYR A 181 3.68 -2.17 3.50
CA TYR A 181 3.10 -2.43 2.19
C TYR A 181 2.47 -3.81 2.15
N THR A 182 1.41 -3.94 1.38
CA THR A 182 0.83 -5.21 0.95
C THR A 182 1.01 -5.41 -0.56
N ASN A 183 1.37 -6.61 -0.98
CA ASN A 183 1.44 -6.95 -2.40
C ASN A 183 0.05 -7.32 -2.94
N VAL A 184 -0.44 -6.54 -3.89
CA VAL A 184 -1.71 -6.76 -4.62
C VAL A 184 -1.46 -7.01 -6.11
N ASN A 185 -0.60 -7.99 -6.41
CA ASN A 185 0.05 -8.16 -7.71
C ASN A 185 -0.88 -8.18 -8.93
N PHE A 186 -2.07 -8.75 -8.81
CA PHE A 186 -3.00 -8.94 -9.94
C PHE A 186 -4.13 -7.91 -10.00
N MET A 187 -4.04 -6.83 -9.21
CA MET A 187 -5.11 -5.83 -9.13
C MET A 187 -5.40 -5.16 -10.48
N ASP A 188 -4.38 -4.96 -11.32
CA ASP A 188 -4.49 -4.26 -12.60
C ASP A 188 -5.42 -4.96 -13.61
N HIS A 189 -5.68 -6.26 -13.41
CA HIS A 189 -6.60 -7.07 -14.23
C HIS A 189 -8.07 -6.94 -13.80
N LEU A 190 -8.35 -6.24 -12.70
CA LEU A 190 -9.72 -5.99 -12.26
C LEU A 190 -10.31 -4.79 -12.99
N SER A 191 -11.65 -4.70 -13.04
CA SER A 191 -12.29 -3.48 -13.53
C SER A 191 -11.96 -2.27 -12.64
N LYS A 192 -11.86 -1.07 -13.22
CA LYS A 192 -11.53 0.18 -12.51
C LYS A 192 -12.28 0.36 -11.18
N ARG A 193 -13.58 0.04 -11.17
CA ARG A 193 -14.43 0.11 -9.95
C ARG A 193 -13.94 -0.80 -8.83
N LYS A 194 -13.47 -2.01 -9.15
CA LYS A 194 -12.94 -2.97 -8.16
C LYS A 194 -11.56 -2.53 -7.66
N GLN A 195 -10.71 -2.02 -8.56
CA GLN A 195 -9.40 -1.47 -8.18
C GLN A 195 -9.55 -0.29 -7.21
N ILE A 196 -10.43 0.68 -7.53
CA ILE A 196 -10.71 1.81 -6.64
C ILE A 196 -11.23 1.34 -5.27
N LYS A 197 -12.08 0.31 -5.22
CA LYS A 197 -12.55 -0.26 -3.94
C LYS A 197 -11.41 -0.84 -3.11
N ILE A 198 -10.44 -1.51 -3.74
CA ILE A 198 -9.25 -2.02 -3.05
C ILE A 198 -8.41 -0.84 -2.55
N MET A 199 -8.13 0.16 -3.39
CA MET A 199 -7.32 1.34 -3.00
C MET A 199 -7.97 2.18 -1.89
N ILE A 200 -9.29 2.29 -1.85
CA ILE A 200 -9.99 3.04 -0.78
C ILE A 200 -10.10 2.23 0.52
N ALA A 201 -9.89 0.91 0.49
CA ALA A 201 -10.10 0.05 1.64
C ALA A 201 -9.20 0.37 2.85
N GLY A 202 -7.96 0.79 2.62
CA GLY A 202 -7.04 1.21 3.68
C GLY A 202 -7.57 2.44 4.41
N VAL A 203 -7.91 3.48 3.65
CA VAL A 203 -8.54 4.71 4.19
C VAL A 203 -9.86 4.42 4.89
N GLN A 204 -10.70 3.54 4.34
CA GLN A 204 -11.95 3.11 5.01
C GLN A 204 -11.66 2.47 6.38
N THR A 205 -10.62 1.65 6.48
CA THR A 205 -10.23 1.01 7.74
C THR A 205 -9.78 2.05 8.76
N GLN A 206 -9.00 3.05 8.34
CA GLN A 206 -8.62 4.16 9.22
C GLN A 206 -9.83 4.99 9.68
N LEU A 207 -10.84 5.19 8.83
CA LEU A 207 -12.08 5.88 9.20
C LEU A 207 -12.91 5.07 10.21
N ILE A 208 -12.95 3.74 10.10
CA ILE A 208 -13.58 2.87 11.10
C ILE A 208 -12.86 3.03 12.45
N ILE A 209 -11.52 3.02 12.45
CA ILE A 209 -10.71 3.22 13.65
C ILE A 209 -10.98 4.60 14.27
N SER A 210 -11.03 5.66 13.47
CA SER A 210 -11.41 7.00 13.93
C SER A 210 -12.79 6.99 14.58
N GLY A 211 -13.75 6.26 14.02
CA GLY A 211 -15.07 6.05 14.60
C GLY A 211 -15.03 5.41 15.99
N ILE A 212 -14.26 4.34 16.13
CA ILE A 212 -14.06 3.64 17.41
C ILE A 212 -13.42 4.59 18.43
N LEU A 213 -12.37 5.32 18.05
CA LEU A 213 -11.72 6.31 18.92
C LEU A 213 -12.71 7.40 19.35
N CYS A 214 -13.49 7.96 18.43
CA CYS A 214 -14.54 8.92 18.77
C CYS A 214 -15.56 8.34 19.77
N THR A 215 -16.01 7.11 19.58
CA THR A 215 -16.93 6.45 20.52
C THR A 215 -16.31 6.31 21.91
N VAL A 216 -15.05 5.89 22.02
CA VAL A 216 -14.34 5.78 23.31
C VAL A 216 -14.21 7.16 23.97
N MET A 217 -13.86 8.19 23.18
CA MET A 217 -13.68 9.56 23.67
C MET A 217 -14.96 10.21 24.20
N LEU A 218 -16.15 9.75 23.79
CA LEU A 218 -17.42 10.18 24.39
C LEU A 218 -17.52 9.83 25.87
N PHE A 219 -16.92 8.71 26.29
CA PHE A 219 -16.94 8.26 27.69
C PHE A 219 -15.70 8.71 28.45
N LYS A 220 -14.52 8.65 27.80
CA LYS A 220 -13.25 9.01 28.40
C LYS A 220 -12.34 9.66 27.37
N THR A 221 -12.15 10.97 27.49
CA THR A 221 -11.16 11.71 26.70
C THR A 221 -9.82 11.76 27.44
N SER A 222 -8.72 11.64 26.71
CA SER A 222 -7.35 11.86 27.19
C SER A 222 -6.50 12.43 26.07
N ASP A 223 -5.41 13.12 26.38
CA ASP A 223 -4.51 13.70 25.37
C ASP A 223 -3.92 12.62 24.45
N PHE A 224 -3.62 11.44 25.00
CA PHE A 224 -3.23 10.28 24.20
C PHE A 224 -4.26 9.93 23.11
N LEU A 225 -5.54 9.83 23.47
CA LEU A 225 -6.60 9.50 22.50
C LEU A 225 -6.82 10.61 21.47
N LEU A 226 -6.76 11.87 21.91
CA LEU A 226 -6.89 13.04 21.05
C LEU A 226 -5.75 13.11 20.02
N MET A 227 -4.50 12.93 20.46
CA MET A 227 -3.34 12.89 19.58
C MET A 227 -3.38 11.68 18.65
N LEU A 228 -3.74 10.49 19.15
CA LEU A 228 -3.86 9.29 18.32
C LEU A 228 -4.90 9.47 17.22
N PHE A 229 -6.06 10.04 17.56
CA PHE A 229 -7.11 10.37 16.60
C PHE A 229 -6.63 11.40 15.57
N PHE A 230 -6.00 12.49 16.01
CA PHE A 230 -5.51 13.54 15.13
C PHE A 230 -4.42 13.03 14.17
N LEU A 231 -3.46 12.25 14.67
CA LEU A 231 -2.43 11.62 13.84
C LEU A 231 -3.01 10.62 12.83
N ASN A 232 -4.04 9.86 13.21
CA ASN A 232 -4.74 8.98 12.27
C ASN A 232 -5.47 9.79 11.17
N LEU A 233 -6.07 10.93 11.50
CA LEU A 233 -6.67 11.83 10.50
C LEU A 233 -5.63 12.42 9.54
N LEU A 234 -4.46 12.81 10.05
CA LEU A 234 -3.35 13.24 9.20
C LEU A 234 -2.90 12.11 8.27
N ASN A 235 -2.81 10.88 8.78
CA ASN A 235 -2.46 9.71 7.97
C ASN A 235 -3.49 9.43 6.87
N ILE A 236 -4.79 9.53 7.18
CA ILE A 236 -5.87 9.47 6.17
C ILE A 236 -5.67 10.52 5.10
N PHE A 237 -5.41 11.78 5.49
CA PHE A 237 -5.20 12.86 4.55
C PHE A 237 -4.01 12.58 3.64
N ILE A 238 -2.86 12.20 4.21
CA ILE A 238 -1.63 11.84 3.47
C ILE A 238 -1.91 10.72 2.47
N ASN A 239 -2.63 9.66 2.87
CA ASN A 239 -2.96 8.55 1.97
C ASN A 239 -3.89 8.97 0.83
N LEU A 240 -4.74 9.98 1.02
CA LEU A 240 -5.63 10.51 -0.03
C LEU A 240 -4.97 11.53 -0.95
N VAL A 241 -3.90 12.22 -0.51
CA VAL A 241 -3.16 13.15 -1.37
C VAL A 241 -2.49 12.37 -2.51
N PRO A 242 -2.54 12.84 -3.77
CA PRO A 242 -1.95 12.14 -4.91
C PRO A 242 -0.44 12.29 -5.01
N VAL A 243 0.30 11.97 -3.94
CA VAL A 243 1.77 12.05 -3.84
C VAL A 243 2.36 10.64 -3.96
N VAL A 244 3.61 10.51 -4.47
CA VAL A 244 4.16 9.24 -4.99
C VAL A 244 3.78 8.02 -4.14
N LYS A 245 2.99 7.13 -4.76
CA LYS A 245 2.59 5.80 -4.28
C LYS A 245 1.84 5.78 -2.94
N THR A 246 1.11 6.85 -2.61
CA THR A 246 -0.01 6.76 -1.68
C THR A 246 -1.22 6.10 -2.36
N ASP A 247 -2.29 5.80 -1.63
CA ASP A 247 -3.53 5.31 -2.24
C ASP A 247 -4.11 6.33 -3.23
N GLY A 248 -4.10 7.61 -2.87
CA GLY A 248 -4.57 8.73 -3.69
C GLY A 248 -3.82 8.86 -5.00
N TYR A 249 -2.53 8.54 -5.01
CA TYR A 249 -1.71 8.49 -6.22
C TYR A 249 -2.26 7.49 -7.24
N TRP A 250 -2.52 6.26 -6.79
CA TRP A 250 -3.04 5.20 -7.64
C TRP A 250 -4.48 5.45 -8.05
N ILE A 251 -5.32 5.98 -7.15
CA ILE A 251 -6.69 6.37 -7.48
C ILE A 251 -6.70 7.42 -8.59
N ILE A 252 -5.85 8.46 -8.49
CA ILE A 252 -5.78 9.49 -9.54
C ILE A 252 -5.30 8.90 -10.88
N ASN A 253 -4.29 8.02 -10.89
CA ASN A 253 -3.85 7.32 -12.10
C ASN A 253 -5.03 6.61 -12.81
N LEU A 254 -5.87 5.90 -12.04
CA LEU A 254 -7.05 5.22 -12.58
C LEU A 254 -8.11 6.18 -13.14
N LEU A 255 -8.30 7.33 -12.49
CA LEU A 255 -9.25 8.36 -12.92
C LEU A 255 -8.81 9.06 -14.22
N ILE A 256 -7.53 9.38 -14.35
CA ILE A 256 -6.97 10.03 -15.55
C ILE A 256 -6.63 9.03 -16.67
N GLY A 257 -6.73 7.72 -16.39
CA GLY A 257 -6.36 6.66 -17.34
C GLY A 257 -4.86 6.67 -17.66
N SER A 258 -4.02 6.89 -16.65
CA SER A 258 -2.57 6.72 -16.72
C SER A 258 -2.19 5.46 -15.94
N GLU A 259 -1.21 4.69 -16.43
CA GLU A 259 -0.66 3.56 -15.66
C GLU A 259 0.16 4.09 -14.47
N ASP A 260 1.01 5.08 -14.73
CA ASP A 260 1.83 5.75 -13.72
C ASP A 260 2.28 7.12 -14.27
N TYR A 261 1.65 8.20 -13.79
CA TYR A 261 1.94 9.55 -14.29
C TYR A 261 3.39 10.01 -14.02
N MET A 262 4.05 9.52 -12.95
CA MET A 262 5.45 9.88 -12.68
C MET A 262 6.41 9.15 -13.59
N LEU A 263 6.12 7.90 -13.95
CA LEU A 263 6.88 7.18 -14.97
C LEU A 263 6.69 7.84 -16.33
N ALA A 264 5.46 8.18 -16.71
CA ALA A 264 5.19 8.92 -17.95
C ALA A 264 5.97 10.25 -17.99
N PHE A 265 5.97 11.02 -16.91
CA PHE A 265 6.75 12.24 -16.78
C PHE A 265 8.26 12.00 -16.90
N LYS A 266 8.79 10.96 -16.25
CA LYS A 266 10.20 10.59 -16.35
C LYS A 266 10.60 10.22 -17.79
N HIS A 267 9.78 9.42 -18.46
CA HIS A 267 10.00 9.03 -19.86
C HIS A 267 9.95 10.24 -20.80
N TRP A 268 9.03 11.18 -20.54
CA TRP A 268 8.95 12.44 -21.28
C TRP A 268 10.18 13.34 -21.06
N VAL A 269 10.62 13.53 -19.81
CA VAL A 269 11.85 14.30 -19.50
C VAL A 269 13.09 13.67 -20.14
N ARG A 270 13.16 12.33 -20.21
CA ARG A 270 14.23 11.60 -20.88
C ARG A 270 14.10 11.55 -22.40
N ARG A 271 13.06 12.17 -22.97
CA ARG A 271 12.72 12.15 -24.41
C ARG A 271 12.50 10.74 -24.97
N GLU A 272 12.16 9.77 -24.13
CA GLU A 272 11.75 8.43 -24.53
C GLU A 272 10.32 8.46 -25.11
N ASN A 273 9.47 9.35 -24.59
CA ASN A 273 8.12 9.63 -25.11
C ASN A 273 8.03 11.02 -25.73
N LYS A 274 7.33 11.13 -26.88
CA LYS A 274 7.17 12.39 -27.62
C LYS A 274 6.17 13.37 -26.99
N SER A 275 5.20 12.89 -26.23
CA SER A 275 4.16 13.71 -25.61
C SER A 275 3.76 13.19 -24.23
N ILE A 276 3.21 14.07 -23.41
CA ILE A 276 2.68 13.80 -22.07
C ILE A 276 1.28 14.41 -21.97
N LYS A 277 0.36 13.78 -21.25
CA LYS A 277 -0.97 14.37 -21.01
C LYS A 277 -0.82 15.57 -20.06
N GLY A 278 -1.61 16.62 -20.26
CA GLY A 278 -1.58 17.80 -19.38
C GLY A 278 -1.86 17.49 -17.91
N SER A 279 -2.78 16.54 -17.65
CA SER A 279 -3.06 16.06 -16.29
C SER A 279 -1.87 15.36 -15.65
N GLU A 280 -1.16 14.50 -16.39
CA GLU A 280 0.04 13.80 -15.92
C GLU A 280 1.16 14.80 -15.59
N PHE A 281 1.34 15.81 -16.44
CA PHE A 281 2.32 16.87 -16.24
C PHE A 281 2.06 17.70 -14.97
N LEU A 282 0.82 18.18 -14.78
CA LEU A 282 0.45 18.99 -13.61
C LEU A 282 0.64 18.20 -12.30
N LEU A 283 0.19 16.95 -12.28
CA LEU A 283 0.34 16.07 -11.11
C LEU A 283 1.81 15.75 -10.83
N ALA A 284 2.61 15.53 -11.87
CA ALA A 284 4.04 15.28 -11.72
C ALA A 284 4.77 16.49 -11.11
N ILE A 285 4.50 17.71 -11.56
CA ILE A 285 5.09 18.92 -10.98
C ILE A 285 4.71 19.07 -9.51
N PHE A 286 3.43 18.93 -9.19
CA PHE A 286 2.94 18.99 -7.82
C PHE A 286 3.70 17.99 -6.93
N ASN A 287 3.82 16.75 -7.39
CA ASN A 287 4.46 15.67 -6.66
C ASN A 287 5.98 15.90 -6.49
N VAL A 288 6.67 16.37 -7.54
CA VAL A 288 8.09 16.76 -7.46
C VAL A 288 8.30 17.86 -6.42
N GLY A 289 7.43 18.88 -6.40
CA GLY A 289 7.47 19.95 -5.39
C GLY A 289 7.33 19.41 -3.97
N VAL A 290 6.40 18.47 -3.73
CA VAL A 290 6.23 17.82 -2.42
C VAL A 290 7.47 17.00 -2.03
N ILE A 291 8.04 16.23 -2.96
CA ILE A 291 9.26 15.44 -2.68
C ILE A 291 10.42 16.36 -2.28
N ILE A 292 10.64 17.46 -3.00
CA ILE A 292 11.68 18.44 -2.68
C ILE A 292 11.45 19.01 -1.29
N CYS A 293 10.21 19.39 -0.96
CA CYS A 293 9.86 19.90 0.36
C CYS A 293 10.16 18.89 1.48
N ILE A 294 9.84 17.60 1.28
CA ILE A 294 10.14 16.52 2.24
C ILE A 294 11.65 16.37 2.42
N LEU A 295 12.42 16.34 1.33
CA LEU A 295 13.87 16.17 1.39
C LEU A 295 14.55 17.36 2.09
N VAL A 296 14.15 18.59 1.76
CA VAL A 296 14.70 19.81 2.38
C VAL A 296 14.36 19.83 3.87
N ASN A 297 13.11 19.58 4.25
CA ASN A 297 12.71 19.55 5.66
C ASN A 297 13.38 18.40 6.44
N GLY A 298 13.55 17.23 5.82
CA GLY A 298 14.26 16.11 6.42
C GLY A 298 15.73 16.46 6.68
N LEU A 299 16.41 17.05 5.69
CA LEU A 299 17.81 17.47 5.81
C LEU A 299 18.00 18.56 6.88
N THR A 300 17.14 19.58 6.91
CA THR A 300 17.25 20.64 7.93
C THR A 300 17.07 20.09 9.34
N LYS A 301 16.16 19.13 9.53
CA LYS A 301 15.97 18.46 10.83
C LYS A 301 17.15 17.61 11.24
N ILE A 302 17.81 16.92 10.31
CA ILE A 302 19.04 16.17 10.60
C ILE A 302 20.16 17.14 11.01
N ILE A 303 20.35 18.23 10.27
CA ILE A 303 21.37 19.23 10.59
C ILE A 303 21.15 19.79 12.00
N GLN A 304 19.90 20.10 12.38
CA GLN A 304 19.53 20.55 13.74
C GLN A 304 19.78 19.52 14.86
N ILE A 305 19.89 18.23 14.52
CA ILE A 305 20.21 17.19 15.52
C ILE A 305 21.73 17.12 15.75
N PHE A 306 22.52 17.45 14.73
CA PHE A 306 23.98 17.35 14.77
C PHE A 306 24.69 18.67 15.10
N PHE A 307 24.04 19.82 14.90
CA PHE A 307 24.54 21.18 15.18
C PHE A 307 23.55 21.94 16.06
#